data_AF-A0A2N1NDE5-F1
#
_entry.id   AF-A0A2N1NDE5-F1
#
_cell.length_a   1.000
_cell.length_b   1.000
_cell.length_c   1.000
_cell.angle_alpha   90.00
_cell.angle_beta   90.00
_cell.angle_gamma   90.00
#
_symmetry.space_group_name_H-M   'P 1'
#
loop_
_entity.id
_entity.type
_entity.pdbx_description
1 polymer ?
#
loop_
_entity_poly.entity_id
_entity_poly.type
_entity_poly.pdbx_seq_one_letter_code
_entity_poly.pdbx_strand_id
1 'polypeptide(L)'
;MSIQIQLIENKPTSQEIEQPLINIIKAGLYYRRPKDGKFMQNYKERVKKLRQAEDPEEYVLKIAQIIFPNKDKYHQIMDDYKLYYGKDSKILNSIMELYKLYYRLAKDYFVIEAKIDEEAKDFLNS
;
A
#
# COMPACT_ATOMS: atom_id res chain seq x y z
N MET A 1 -16.70 -13.50 -34.40
CA MET A 1 -16.93 -12.42 -33.41
C MET A 1 -16.06 -12.71 -32.21
N SER A 2 -14.91 -12.05 -32.15
CA SER A 2 -13.92 -12.24 -31.10
C SER A 2 -14.43 -11.57 -29.85
N ILE A 3 -14.73 -12.35 -28.81
CA ILE A 3 -15.04 -11.84 -27.48
C ILE A 3 -13.78 -11.12 -27.02
N GLN A 4 -13.78 -9.79 -27.10
CA GLN A 4 -12.86 -8.97 -26.34
C GLN A 4 -13.21 -9.20 -24.88
N ILE A 5 -12.50 -10.16 -24.26
CA ILE A 5 -12.36 -10.21 -22.81
C ILE A 5 -11.67 -8.90 -22.47
N GLN A 6 -12.47 -7.89 -22.16
CA GLN A 6 -11.98 -6.78 -21.36
C GLN A 6 -11.46 -7.45 -20.09
N LEU A 7 -10.12 -7.54 -19.98
CA LEU A 7 -9.45 -7.79 -18.73
C LEU A 7 -9.88 -6.66 -17.80
N ILE A 8 -11.01 -6.85 -17.11
CA ILE A 8 -11.25 -6.19 -15.84
C ILE A 8 -10.08 -6.68 -15.01
N GLU A 9 -9.03 -5.86 -14.89
CA GLU A 9 -7.98 -6.14 -13.92
C GLU A 9 -8.70 -6.20 -12.57
N ASN A 10 -8.95 -7.41 -12.07
CA ASN A 10 -9.55 -7.58 -10.76
C ASN A 10 -8.66 -6.84 -9.77
N LYS A 11 -9.25 -5.83 -9.12
CA LYS A 11 -8.58 -5.04 -8.08
C LYS A 11 -8.15 -6.00 -6.97
N PRO A 12 -6.95 -5.82 -6.39
CA PRO A 12 -6.53 -6.62 -5.24
C PRO A 12 -7.55 -6.56 -4.13
N THR A 13 -7.89 -7.72 -3.56
CA THR A 13 -8.79 -7.83 -2.42
C THR A 13 -8.08 -7.51 -1.10
N SER A 14 -8.84 -7.18 -0.07
CA SER A 14 -8.35 -6.98 1.29
C SER A 14 -7.57 -8.19 1.82
N GLN A 15 -8.00 -9.41 1.47
CA GLN A 15 -7.31 -10.65 1.84
C GLN A 15 -5.94 -10.78 1.15
N GLU A 16 -5.87 -10.45 -0.14
CA GLU A 16 -4.59 -10.42 -0.88
C GLU A 16 -3.63 -9.37 -0.33
N ILE A 17 -4.13 -8.27 0.26
CA ILE A 17 -3.34 -7.25 0.95
C ILE A 17 -2.89 -7.70 2.34
N GLU A 18 -3.73 -8.44 3.08
CA GLU A 18 -3.41 -8.92 4.42
C GLU A 18 -2.21 -9.87 4.40
N GLN A 19 -2.14 -10.74 3.40
CA GLN A 19 -1.10 -11.75 3.31
C GLN A 19 0.33 -11.19 3.31
N PRO A 20 0.70 -10.19 2.47
CA PRO A 20 2.02 -9.58 2.51
C PRO A 20 2.26 -8.79 3.81
N LEU A 21 1.24 -8.18 4.44
CA LEU A 21 1.40 -7.58 5.78
C LEU A 21 1.85 -8.64 6.81
N ILE A 22 1.24 -9.82 6.79
CA ILE A 22 1.64 -10.95 7.64
C ILE A 22 3.05 -11.44 7.27
N ASN A 23 3.38 -11.51 5.98
CA ASN A 23 4.71 -11.94 5.52
C ASN A 23 5.81 -10.98 5.98
N ILE A 24 5.55 -9.67 6.02
CA ILE A 24 6.49 -8.68 6.58
C ILE A 24 6.76 -8.95 8.07
N ILE A 25 5.71 -9.27 8.84
CA ILE A 25 5.86 -9.63 10.27
C ILE A 25 6.68 -10.93 10.40
N LYS A 26 6.38 -11.96 9.60
CA LYS A 26 7.15 -13.22 9.57
C LYS A 26 8.62 -12.98 9.22
N ALA A 27 8.89 -12.12 8.24
CA ALA A 27 10.25 -11.74 7.85
C ALA A 27 10.96 -10.96 8.97
N GLY A 28 10.26 -10.07 9.67
CA GLY A 28 10.78 -9.39 10.85
C GLY A 28 11.19 -10.35 11.96
N LEU A 29 10.36 -11.36 12.24
CA LEU A 29 10.71 -12.43 13.20
C LEU A 29 11.92 -13.25 12.73
N TYR A 30 11.99 -13.58 11.44
CA TYR A 30 13.12 -14.30 10.85
C TYR A 30 14.46 -13.57 11.07
N TYR A 31 14.47 -12.25 10.88
CA TYR A 31 15.65 -11.40 11.15
C TYR A 31 15.75 -10.92 12.61
N ARG A 32 15.01 -11.53 13.54
CA ARG A 32 15.03 -11.24 14.97
C ARG A 32 14.78 -9.75 15.31
N ARG A 33 13.93 -9.08 14.51
CA ARG A 33 13.49 -7.71 14.83
C ARG A 33 12.77 -7.72 16.19
N PRO A 34 13.04 -6.74 17.09
CA PRO A 34 12.38 -6.67 18.40
C PRO A 34 10.86 -6.60 18.25
N LYS A 35 10.12 -7.44 18.99
CA LYS A 35 8.66 -7.54 18.86
C LYS A 35 7.95 -6.25 19.27
N ASP A 36 8.47 -5.57 20.28
CA ASP A 36 8.06 -4.25 20.77
C ASP A 36 8.61 -3.09 19.91
N GLY A 37 9.52 -3.37 18.98
CA GLY A 37 10.10 -2.38 18.09
C GLY A 37 9.08 -1.80 17.09
N LYS A 38 9.32 -0.53 16.71
CA LYS A 38 8.45 0.24 15.80
C LYS A 38 8.08 -0.51 14.52
N PHE A 39 9.03 -1.21 13.91
CA PHE A 39 8.77 -2.02 12.71
C PHE A 39 7.68 -3.07 12.96
N MET A 40 7.85 -3.90 13.98
CA MET A 40 6.93 -5.00 14.28
C MET A 40 5.56 -4.48 14.72
N GLN A 41 5.51 -3.45 15.57
CA GLN A 41 4.26 -2.87 16.05
C GLN A 41 3.48 -2.18 14.92
N ASN A 42 4.16 -1.47 14.02
CA ASN A 42 3.50 -0.80 12.89
C ASN A 42 2.77 -1.79 11.98
N TYR A 43 3.40 -2.90 11.58
CA TYR A 43 2.75 -3.88 10.72
C TYR A 43 1.68 -4.70 11.45
N LYS A 44 1.89 -5.01 12.73
CA LYS A 44 0.86 -5.63 13.58
C LYS A 44 -0.39 -4.77 13.64
N GLU A 45 -0.24 -3.46 13.86
CA GLU A 45 -1.38 -2.55 13.95
C GLU A 45 -2.12 -2.42 12.62
N ARG A 46 -1.42 -2.44 11.49
CA ARG A 46 -2.05 -2.46 10.16
C ARG A 46 -2.92 -3.69 9.94
N VAL A 47 -2.42 -4.88 10.30
CA VAL A 47 -3.21 -6.13 10.22
C VAL A 47 -4.43 -6.05 11.15
N LYS A 48 -4.24 -5.56 12.37
CA LYS A 48 -5.34 -5.39 13.34
C LYS A 48 -6.43 -4.46 12.79
N LYS A 49 -6.05 -3.28 12.32
CA LYS A 49 -6.99 -2.29 11.76
C LYS A 49 -7.73 -2.83 10.54
N LEU A 50 -7.03 -3.53 9.64
CA LEU A 50 -7.65 -4.18 8.49
C LEU A 50 -8.74 -5.18 8.90
N ARG A 51 -8.46 -6.05 9.86
CA ARG A 51 -9.43 -7.04 10.36
C ARG A 51 -10.61 -6.44 11.12
N GLN A 52 -10.45 -5.21 11.63
CA GLN A 52 -11.46 -4.50 12.40
C GLN A 52 -12.24 -3.48 11.57
N ALA A 53 -11.85 -3.28 10.30
CA ALA A 53 -12.56 -2.38 9.41
C ALA A 53 -13.98 -2.91 9.14
N GLU A 54 -14.96 -2.02 9.20
CA GLU A 54 -16.34 -2.32 8.81
C GLU A 54 -16.43 -2.74 7.34
N ASP A 55 -15.70 -2.02 6.49
CA ASP A 55 -15.44 -2.38 5.10
C ASP A 55 -13.92 -2.52 4.87
N PRO A 56 -13.38 -3.75 4.88
CA PRO A 56 -11.97 -4.00 4.62
C PRO A 56 -11.51 -3.59 3.21
N GLU A 57 -12.38 -3.66 2.21
CA GLU A 57 -12.04 -3.31 0.82
C GLU A 57 -11.90 -1.79 0.67
N GLU A 58 -12.86 -1.03 1.20
CA GLU A 58 -12.77 0.44 1.23
C GLU A 58 -11.57 0.90 2.08
N TYR A 59 -11.32 0.24 3.22
CA TYR A 59 -10.20 0.56 4.08
C TYR A 59 -8.85 0.42 3.37
N VAL A 60 -8.59 -0.69 2.67
CA VAL A 60 -7.31 -0.86 1.94
C VAL A 60 -7.18 0.10 0.77
N LEU A 61 -8.29 0.44 0.10
CA LEU A 61 -8.29 1.43 -0.97
C LEU A 61 -7.88 2.82 -0.45
N LYS A 62 -8.47 3.29 0.65
CA LYS A 62 -8.11 4.58 1.26
C LYS A 62 -6.64 4.63 1.67
N ILE A 63 -6.15 3.56 2.30
CA ILE A 63 -4.73 3.44 2.66
C ILE A 63 -3.84 3.49 1.42
N ALA A 64 -4.21 2.79 0.36
CA ALA A 64 -3.46 2.79 -0.89
C ALA A 64 -3.37 4.19 -1.52
N GLN A 65 -4.48 4.93 -1.56
CA GLN A 65 -4.54 6.30 -2.07
C GLN A 65 -3.67 7.27 -1.24
N ILE A 66 -3.67 7.14 0.09
CA ILE A 66 -2.83 7.95 0.98
C ILE A 66 -1.33 7.67 0.74
N ILE A 67 -0.95 6.40 0.58
CA ILE A 67 0.46 6.03 0.40
C ILE A 67 0.96 6.39 -1.01
N PHE A 68 0.11 6.20 -2.02
CA PHE A 68 0.44 6.39 -3.43
C PHE A 68 -0.55 7.36 -4.09
N PRO A 69 -0.41 8.68 -3.84
CA PRO A 69 -1.27 9.69 -4.49
C PRO A 69 -0.98 9.84 -5.99
N ASN A 70 0.22 9.46 -6.44
CA ASN A 70 0.64 9.50 -7.83
C ASN A 70 1.72 8.45 -8.14
N LYS A 71 2.05 8.32 -9.44
CA LYS A 71 3.01 7.33 -9.94
C LYS A 71 4.44 7.60 -9.47
N ASP A 72 4.85 8.86 -9.37
CA ASP A 72 6.21 9.22 -8.97
C ASP A 72 6.47 8.89 -7.52
N LYS A 73 5.47 9.10 -6.65
CA LYS A 73 5.55 8.72 -5.25
C LYS A 73 5.72 7.22 -5.08
N TYR A 74 5.04 6.43 -5.91
CA TYR A 74 5.24 4.99 -5.94
C TYR A 74 6.68 4.61 -6.27
N HIS A 75 7.26 5.13 -7.35
CA HIS A 75 8.64 4.81 -7.71
C HIS A 75 9.64 5.25 -6.63
N GLN A 76 9.48 6.46 -6.09
CA GLN A 76 10.32 6.98 -5.00
C GLN A 76 10.32 6.02 -3.81
N ILE A 77 9.13 5.66 -3.31
CA ILE A 77 9.00 4.75 -2.17
C ILE A 77 9.63 3.38 -2.49
N MET A 78 9.42 2.85 -3.70
CA MET A 78 10.00 1.55 -4.09
C MET A 78 11.52 1.58 -4.05
N ASP A 79 12.15 2.66 -4.51
CA ASP A 79 13.61 2.80 -4.50
C ASP A 79 14.17 3.04 -3.09
N ASP A 80 13.50 3.85 -2.27
CA ASP A 80 13.86 4.07 -0.86
C ASP A 80 13.90 2.75 -0.07
N TYR A 81 12.89 1.89 -0.25
CA TYR A 81 12.84 0.60 0.44
C TYR A 81 13.88 -0.39 -0.08
N LYS A 82 14.18 -0.41 -1.39
CA LYS A 82 15.29 -1.21 -1.94
C LYS A 82 16.62 -0.80 -1.33
N LEU A 83 16.86 0.51 -1.18
CA LEU A 83 18.07 1.04 -0.56
C LEU A 83 18.15 0.63 0.92
N TYR A 84 17.05 0.79 1.67
CA TYR A 84 17.03 0.55 3.11
C TYR A 84 17.08 -0.93 3.49
N TYR A 85 16.34 -1.79 2.80
CA TYR A 85 16.22 -3.23 3.10
C TYR A 85 16.96 -4.13 2.12
N GLY A 86 17.85 -3.60 1.28
CA GLY A 86 18.56 -4.39 0.25
C GLY A 86 19.31 -5.62 0.79
N LYS A 87 19.75 -5.58 2.05
CA LYS A 87 20.39 -6.72 2.75
C LYS A 87 19.40 -7.69 3.40
N ASP A 88 18.17 -7.25 3.65
CA ASP A 88 17.10 -8.01 4.31
C ASP A 88 16.07 -8.48 3.27
N SER A 89 16.49 -9.33 2.33
CA SER A 89 15.71 -9.67 1.14
C SER A 89 14.28 -10.17 1.42
N LYS A 90 14.04 -10.92 2.50
CA LYS A 90 12.67 -11.37 2.85
C LYS A 90 11.78 -10.20 3.29
N ILE A 91 12.33 -9.21 4.00
CA ILE A 91 11.59 -8.01 4.38
C ILE A 91 11.32 -7.19 3.12
N LEU A 92 12.35 -6.94 2.32
CA LEU A 92 12.23 -6.17 1.08
C LEU A 92 11.17 -6.77 0.16
N ASN A 93 11.26 -8.06 -0.16
CA ASN A 93 10.33 -8.73 -1.08
C ASN A 93 8.88 -8.62 -0.60
N SER A 94 8.63 -8.86 0.69
CA SER A 94 7.28 -8.77 1.26
C SER A 94 6.71 -7.35 1.22
N ILE A 95 7.56 -6.32 1.41
CA ILE A 95 7.16 -4.90 1.29
C ILE A 95 6.87 -4.54 -0.18
N MET A 96 7.72 -4.99 -1.11
CA MET A 96 7.52 -4.74 -2.53
C MET A 96 6.24 -5.39 -3.06
N GLU A 97 5.90 -6.59 -2.58
CA GLU A 97 4.63 -7.26 -2.88
C GLU A 97 3.44 -6.42 -2.37
N LEU A 98 3.46 -6.00 -1.10
CA LEU A 98 2.42 -5.14 -0.52
C LEU A 98 2.21 -3.87 -1.36
N TYR A 99 3.31 -3.20 -1.70
CA TYR A 99 3.26 -1.90 -2.37
C TYR A 99 2.84 -1.99 -3.84
N LYS A 100 3.15 -3.10 -4.53
CA LYS A 100 2.59 -3.38 -5.85
C LYS A 100 1.07 -3.52 -5.81
N LEU A 101 0.53 -4.18 -4.78
CA LEU A 101 -0.92 -4.34 -4.63
C LEU A 101 -1.59 -3.00 -4.29
N TYR A 102 -1.04 -2.22 -3.36
CA TYR A 102 -1.53 -0.87 -3.10
C TYR A 102 -1.46 0.04 -4.33
N TYR A 103 -0.38 0.00 -5.12
CA TYR A 103 -0.31 0.74 -6.38
C TYR A 103 -1.43 0.36 -7.34
N ARG A 104 -1.71 -0.94 -7.50
CA ARG A 104 -2.82 -1.42 -8.35
C ARG A 104 -4.18 -0.91 -7.87
N LEU A 105 -4.38 -0.73 -6.56
CA LEU A 105 -5.60 -0.13 -6.01
C LEU A 105 -5.67 1.39 -6.26
N ALA A 106 -4.56 2.09 -6.08
CA ALA A 106 -4.52 3.55 -6.09
C ALA A 106 -4.43 4.17 -7.49
N LYS A 107 -3.83 3.47 -8.47
CA LYS A 107 -3.49 4.05 -9.79
C LYS A 107 -4.66 4.68 -10.54
N ASP A 108 -5.87 4.13 -10.38
CA ASP A 108 -7.08 4.62 -11.04
C ASP A 108 -7.64 5.89 -10.35
N TYR A 109 -7.09 6.26 -9.20
CA TYR A 109 -7.50 7.38 -8.35
C TYR A 109 -6.39 8.40 -8.14
N PHE A 110 -5.33 8.34 -8.95
CA PHE A 110 -4.23 9.28 -8.81
C PHE A 110 -4.71 10.72 -8.93
N VAL A 111 -4.19 11.50 -7.99
CA VAL A 111 -4.56 12.88 -7.80
C VAL A 111 -4.12 13.67 -9.03
N ILE A 112 -5.07 14.38 -9.63
CA ILE A 112 -4.80 15.31 -10.73
C ILE A 112 -4.41 16.64 -10.07
N GLU A 113 -3.20 17.15 -10.35
CA GLU A 113 -2.67 18.38 -9.74
C GLU A 113 -3.65 19.56 -9.83
N ALA A 114 -4.33 19.71 -10.97
CA ALA A 114 -5.36 20.74 -11.17
C ALA A 114 -6.50 20.67 -10.13
N LYS A 115 -6.89 19.47 -9.69
CA LYS A 115 -7.95 19.30 -8.67
C LYS A 115 -7.46 19.68 -7.26
N ILE A 116 -6.17 19.47 -6.96
CA ILE A 116 -5.57 19.91 -5.70
C ILE A 116 -5.45 21.43 -5.66
N ASP A 117 -5.08 22.06 -6.77
CA ASP A 117 -5.01 23.52 -6.83
C ASP A 117 -6.39 24.16 -6.60
N GLU A 118 -7.45 23.52 -7.09
CA GLU A 118 -8.83 23.94 -6.81
C GLU A 118 -9.23 23.72 -5.35
N GLU A 119 -8.99 22.52 -4.79
CA GLU A 119 -9.26 22.23 -3.37
C GLU A 119 -8.47 23.15 -2.42
N ALA A 120 -7.22 23.46 -2.75
CA ALA A 120 -6.39 24.38 -1.99
C ALA A 120 -6.93 25.82 -2.05
N LYS A 121 -7.36 26.27 -3.23
CA LYS A 121 -8.00 27.59 -3.38
C LYS A 121 -9.31 27.68 -2.61
N ASP A 122 -10.14 26.66 -2.65
CA ASP A 122 -11.41 26.63 -1.89
C ASP A 122 -11.14 26.69 -0.38
N PHE A 123 -10.24 25.83 0.13
CA PHE A 123 -9.86 25.79 1.55
C PHE A 123 -9.27 27.11 2.06
N LEU A 124 -8.51 27.83 1.23
CA LEU A 124 -7.94 29.13 1.61
C LEU A 124 -8.97 30.28 1.59
N ASN A 125 -10.10 30.11 0.89
CA ASN A 125 -11.16 31.11 0.75
C ASN A 125 -12.40 30.84 1.64
N SER A 126 -12.41 29.74 2.41
CA SER A 126 -13.46 29.37 3.38
C SER A 126 -13.13 29.86 4.79
#